data_AF-I9QQR1-F1
#
_entry.id   AF-I9QQR1-F1
#
_cell.length_a   1.000
_cell.length_b   1.000
_cell.length_c   1.000
_cell.angle_alpha   90.00
_cell.angle_beta   90.00
_cell.angle_gamma   90.00
#
_symmetry.space_group_name_H-M   'P 1'
#
loop_
_entity.id
_entity.type
_entity.pdbx_description
1 polymer ?
#
loop_
_entity_poly.entity_id
_entity_poly.type
_entity_poly.pdbx_seq_one_letter_code
_entity_poly.pdbx_strand_id
1 'polypeptide(L)' 'MDSLDIVELIMALEERFGIEIPDEQAEKIVNVGDVMRYIEKQLI' A
#
# COMPACT_ATOMS: atom_id res chain seq x y z
N MET A 1 11.64 10.88 6.87
CA MET A 1 10.75 9.93 6.17
C MET A 1 10.88 8.64 6.95
N ASP A 2 10.30 8.66 8.14
CA ASP A 2 10.22 7.48 9.00
C ASP A 2 9.11 6.60 8.46
N SER A 3 9.23 5.29 8.63
CA SER A 3 8.31 4.25 8.12
C SER A 3 6.82 4.47 8.44
N LEU A 4 6.48 5.36 9.37
CA LEU A 4 5.10 5.80 9.65
C LEU A 4 4.40 6.40 8.43
N ASP A 5 5.13 7.09 7.54
CA ASP A 5 4.53 7.76 6.37
C ASP A 5 3.95 6.75 5.35
N ILE A 6 4.50 5.52 5.28
CA ILE A 6 4.07 4.49 4.32
C ILE A 6 2.86 3.72 4.85
N VAL A 7 2.82 3.43 6.15
CA VAL A 7 1.70 2.68 6.77
C VAL A 7 0.40 3.49 6.69
N GLU A 8 0.43 4.79 7.01
CA GLU A 8 -0.75 5.66 6.85
C GLU A 8 -1.22 5.75 5.40
N LEU A 9 -0.27 5.80 4.45
CA LEU A 9 -0.60 5.82 3.02
C LEU A 9 -1.28 4.52 2.58
N ILE A 10 -0.78 3.36 3.02
CA ILE A 10 -1.37 2.06 2.72
C ILE A 10 -2.81 2.00 3.27
N MET A 11 -3.01 2.32 4.54
CA MET A 11 -4.33 2.30 5.17
C MET A 11 -5.33 3.23 4.46
N ALA A 12 -4.90 4.44 4.06
CA ALA A 12 -5.75 5.36 3.33
C ALA A 12 -6.12 4.85 1.93
N LEU A 13 -5.24 4.08 1.28
CA LEU A 13 -5.48 3.49 -0.02
C LEU A 13 -6.37 2.25 0.07
N GLU A 14 -6.19 1.42 1.11
CA GLU A 14 -7.08 0.31 1.45
C GLU A 14 -8.52 0.78 1.60
N GLU A 15 -8.76 1.82 2.41
CA GLU A 15 -10.10 2.38 2.61
C GLU A 15 -10.66 3.02 1.32
N ARG A 16 -9.83 3.77 0.59
CA ARG A 16 -10.26 4.49 -0.60
C ARG A 16 -10.62 3.57 -1.78
N PHE A 17 -9.90 2.47 -1.95
CA PHE A 17 -10.10 1.52 -3.03
C PHE A 17 -10.89 0.27 -2.59
N GLY A 18 -11.16 0.12 -1.29
CA GLY A 18 -11.81 -1.07 -0.75
C GLY A 18 -10.97 -2.34 -0.92
N ILE A 19 -9.65 -2.19 -0.89
CA ILE A 19 -8.69 -3.31 -1.01
C ILE A 19 -8.07 -3.59 0.36
N GLU A 20 -7.49 -4.77 0.51
CA GLU A 20 -6.77 -5.18 1.73
C GLU A 20 -5.37 -5.64 1.32
N ILE A 21 -4.33 -5.03 1.89
CA ILE A 21 -2.93 -5.36 1.62
C ILE A 21 -2.43 -6.23 2.77
N PRO A 22 -2.08 -7.51 2.51
CA PRO A 22 -1.53 -8.38 3.56
C PRO A 22 -0.24 -7.81 4.14
N ASP A 23 0.00 -8.00 5.43
CA ASP A 23 1.22 -7.54 6.11
C ASP A 23 2.51 -7.99 5.39
N GLU A 24 2.56 -9.22 4.87
CA GLU A 24 3.70 -9.73 4.11
C GLU A 24 3.99 -8.97 2.81
N GLN A 25 2.98 -8.33 2.23
CA GLN A 25 3.11 -7.44 1.08
C GLN A 25 3.42 -6.01 1.53
N ALA A 26 2.76 -5.54 2.60
CA ALA A 26 3.03 -4.24 3.19
C ALA A 26 4.50 -4.11 3.65
N GLU A 27 5.10 -5.16 4.22
CA GLU A 27 6.52 -5.20 4.59
C GLU A 27 7.47 -5.13 3.37
N LYS A 28 7.01 -5.56 2.19
CA LYS A 28 7.79 -5.49 0.94
C LYS A 28 7.65 -4.13 0.25
N ILE A 29 6.67 -3.33 0.65
CA ILE A 29 6.49 -1.97 0.16
C ILE A 29 7.50 -1.07 0.89
N VAL A 30 8.54 -0.66 0.16
CA VAL A 30 9.57 0.24 0.69
C VAL A 30 9.45 1.67 0.14
N ASN A 31 8.62 1.88 -0.88
CA ASN A 31 8.36 3.19 -1.46
C ASN A 31 6.95 3.29 -2.06
N VAL A 32 6.52 4.52 -2.35
CA VAL A 32 5.21 4.83 -2.95
C VAL A 32 5.00 4.14 -4.30
N GLY A 33 6.06 3.91 -5.08
CA GLY A 33 5.98 3.22 -6.36
C GLY A 33 5.59 1.75 -6.23
N ASP A 34 6.00 1.09 -5.14
CA ASP A 34 5.59 -0.30 -4.86
C ASP A 34 4.11 -0.38 -4.49
N VAL A 35 3.60 0.58 -3.71
CA VAL A 35 2.16 0.70 -3.40
C VAL A 35 1.35 0.88 -4.68
N MET A 36 1.74 1.81 -5.55
CA MET A 36 1.03 2.10 -6.79
C MET A 36 0.95 0.86 -7.70
N ARG A 37 2.07 0.14 -7.83
CA ARG A 37 2.10 -1.13 -8.59
C ARG A 37 1.22 -2.21 -7.99
N TYR A 38 1.12 -2.28 -6.66
CA TYR A 38 0.25 -3.24 -6.00
C TYR A 38 -1.22 -2.93 -6.26
N ILE A 39 -1.62 -1.66 -6.10
CA ILE A 39 -2.98 -1.21 -6.35
C ILE A 39 -3.39 -1.41 -7.80
N GLU A 40 -2.51 -1.07 -8.74
CA GLU A 40 -2.76 -1.27 -10.17
C GLU A 40 -3.02 -2.75 -10.50
N LYS A 41 -2.36 -3.69 -9.84
CA LYS A 41 -2.62 -5.13 -10.01
C LYS A 41 -3.93 -5.63 -9.41
N GLN A 42 -4.52 -4.92 -8.45
CA GLN A 42 -5.78 -5.32 -7.81
C GLN A 42 -7.00 -4.71 -8.50
N LEU A 43 -6.83 -3.57 -9.20
CA LEU A 43 -7.91 -2.87 -9.90
C LEU A 43 -8.13 -3.34 -11.36
N ILE A 44 -7.23 -4.17 -11.89
CA ILE A 44 -7.23 -4.67 -13.28
C ILE A 44 -7.28 -6.19 -13.26
#